data_AF-A0A662W8F3-F1
#
_entry.id   AF-A0A662W8F3-F1
#
_cell.length_a   1.000
_cell.length_b   1.000
_cell.length_c   1.000
_cell.angle_alpha   90.00
_cell.angle_beta   90.00
_cell.angle_gamma   90.00
#
_symmetry.space_group_name_H-M   'P 1'
#
loop_
_entity.id
_entity.type
_entity.pdbx_description
1 polymer ?
#
loop_
_entity_poly.entity_id
_entity_poly.type
_entity_poly.pdbx_seq_one_letter_code
_entity_poly.pdbx_strand_id
1 'polypeptide(L)'
;MAEIVGVTYPIPKQFMDRFFKGKDVFIKPATVWKQLKPGMKFVFYQSHEDTGFVGEAKIKRILLVENPMMLYETYGDRIFLKKEELKEYIKSQERWKSRKDKSKKKLWMVIELEDIKKYDKPIKPKRFVPVGGQYLRE
;
A
#
# COMPACT_ATOMS: atom_id res chain seq x y z
N MET A 1 -2.35 17.08 19.61
CA MET A 1 -1.77 16.00 18.78
C MET A 1 -1.99 16.37 17.34
N ALA A 2 -0.98 16.25 16.48
CA ALA A 2 -1.14 16.54 15.06
C ALA A 2 -2.16 15.60 14.42
N GLU A 3 -3.08 16.15 13.63
CA GLU A 3 -4.13 15.40 12.94
C GLU A 3 -3.51 14.50 11.86
N ILE A 4 -4.08 13.30 11.68
CA ILE A 4 -3.63 12.39 10.63
C ILE A 4 -4.34 12.77 9.33
N VAL A 5 -3.60 13.39 8.43
CA VAL A 5 -4.08 13.83 7.12
C VAL A 5 -3.98 12.73 6.05
N GLY A 6 -3.19 11.69 6.31
CA GLY A 6 -3.01 10.60 5.36
C GLY A 6 -2.01 9.53 5.77
N VAL A 7 -1.60 8.75 4.79
CA VAL A 7 -0.66 7.64 4.97
C VAL A 7 0.26 7.51 3.76
N THR A 8 1.44 6.97 4.01
CA THR A 8 2.37 6.58 2.97
C THR A 8 2.87 5.16 3.20
N TYR A 9 3.03 4.40 2.12
CA TYR A 9 3.65 3.08 2.14
C TYR A 9 4.79 3.01 1.14
N PRO A 10 5.87 2.29 1.47
CA PRO A 10 6.91 2.01 0.51
C PRO A 10 6.41 1.03 -0.54
N ILE A 11 6.50 1.46 -1.79
CA ILE A 11 6.16 0.69 -2.98
C ILE A 11 7.43 0.66 -3.86
N PRO A 12 7.93 -0.53 -4.21
CA PRO A 12 9.04 -0.65 -5.16
C PRO A 12 8.72 0.03 -6.50
N LYS A 13 9.70 0.72 -7.09
CA LYS A 13 9.58 1.47 -8.36
C LYS A 13 8.86 0.67 -9.46
N GLN A 14 9.23 -0.61 -9.62
CA GLN A 14 8.61 -1.54 -10.59
C GLN A 14 7.07 -1.66 -10.51
N PHE A 15 6.49 -1.44 -9.33
CA PHE A 15 5.04 -1.50 -9.13
C PHE A 15 4.38 -0.12 -9.13
N MET A 16 5.17 0.93 -8.92
CA MET A 16 4.68 2.30 -8.78
C MET A 16 4.04 2.81 -10.08
N ASP A 17 4.70 2.58 -11.22
CA ASP A 17 4.19 2.99 -12.53
C ASP A 17 2.80 2.44 -12.85
N ARG A 18 2.40 1.33 -12.22
CA ARG A 18 1.09 0.73 -12.45
C ARG A 18 -0.05 1.62 -11.94
N PHE A 19 0.17 2.34 -10.84
CA PHE A 19 -0.82 3.29 -10.33
C PHE A 19 -1.04 4.44 -11.30
N PHE A 20 0.05 4.98 -11.85
CA PHE A 20 -0.01 6.05 -12.84
C PHE A 20 -0.50 5.59 -14.23
N LYS A 21 -0.60 4.28 -14.45
CA LYS A 21 -1.19 3.65 -15.65
C LYS A 21 -2.64 3.19 -15.45
N GLY A 22 -3.27 3.55 -14.32
CA GLY A 22 -4.69 3.31 -14.08
C GLY A 22 -5.04 2.17 -13.12
N LYS A 23 -4.06 1.52 -12.48
CA LYS A 23 -4.35 0.62 -11.35
C LYS A 23 -4.68 1.46 -10.12
N ASP A 24 -5.79 1.21 -9.46
CA ASP A 24 -6.27 2.05 -8.36
C ASP A 24 -6.48 1.29 -7.04
N VAL A 25 -6.19 0.00 -7.01
CA VAL A 25 -6.38 -0.84 -5.82
C VAL A 25 -5.03 -1.26 -5.24
N PHE A 26 -4.75 -0.77 -4.03
CA PHE A 26 -3.58 -1.12 -3.23
C PHE A 26 -3.89 -2.26 -2.25
N ILE A 27 -3.01 -3.24 -2.14
CA ILE A 27 -3.16 -4.42 -1.28
C ILE A 27 -1.87 -4.68 -0.49
N LYS A 28 -2.00 -4.94 0.81
CA LYS A 28 -0.86 -5.28 1.68
C LYS A 28 -1.32 -5.96 2.97
N PRO A 29 -0.47 -6.70 3.70
CA PRO A 29 -0.79 -7.12 5.07
C PRO A 29 -1.16 -5.90 5.92
N ALA A 30 -2.19 -6.03 6.73
CA ALA A 30 -2.78 -4.95 7.49
C ALA A 30 -1.80 -4.47 8.59
N THR A 31 -1.10 -3.36 8.31
CA THR A 31 -0.16 -2.72 9.24
C THR A 31 -0.73 -1.41 9.78
N VAL A 32 -0.48 -0.30 9.09
CA VAL A 32 -0.81 1.06 9.49
C VAL A 32 -2.17 1.45 8.89
N TRP A 33 -3.26 0.91 9.43
CA TRP A 33 -4.61 1.09 8.85
C TRP A 33 -5.66 1.63 9.82
N LYS A 34 -5.46 1.48 11.12
CA LYS A 34 -6.50 1.73 12.14
C LYS A 34 -7.08 3.15 12.15
N GLN A 35 -6.31 4.13 11.68
CA GLN A 35 -6.75 5.54 11.65
C GLN A 35 -7.10 6.01 10.24
N LEU A 36 -7.03 5.13 9.23
CA LEU A 36 -7.39 5.47 7.87
C LEU A 36 -8.90 5.61 7.74
N LYS A 37 -9.32 6.67 7.04
CA LYS A 37 -10.71 6.93 6.70
C LYS A 37 -10.80 7.29 5.21
N PRO A 38 -11.94 7.02 4.57
CA PRO A 38 -12.25 7.59 3.27
C PRO A 38 -12.05 9.12 3.27
N GLY A 39 -11.53 9.66 2.17
CA GLY A 39 -11.19 11.08 2.00
C GLY A 39 -9.77 11.45 2.43
N MET A 40 -9.08 10.62 3.22
CA MET A 40 -7.67 10.87 3.60
C MET A 40 -6.71 10.73 2.43
N LYS A 41 -5.52 11.33 2.53
CA LYS A 41 -4.48 11.23 1.51
C LYS A 41 -3.72 9.91 1.57
N PHE A 42 -3.45 9.35 0.41
CA PHE A 42 -2.50 8.26 0.20
C PHE A 42 -1.32 8.80 -0.60
N VAL A 43 -0.14 8.93 0.02
CA VAL A 43 1.05 9.44 -0.67
C VAL A 43 1.94 8.28 -1.08
N PHE A 44 2.21 8.20 -2.37
CA PHE A 44 3.03 7.17 -2.98
C PHE A 44 4.51 7.42 -2.67
N TYR A 45 5.10 6.59 -1.82
CA TYR A 45 6.54 6.60 -1.57
C TYR A 45 7.23 5.51 -2.37
N GLN A 46 8.12 5.92 -3.27
CA GLN A 46 8.93 5.02 -4.07
C GLN A 46 10.16 4.57 -3.27
N SER A 47 10.35 3.25 -3.19
CA SER A 47 11.48 2.62 -2.50
C SER A 47 12.47 1.98 -3.49
N HIS A 48 13.69 1.68 -3.01
CA HIS A 48 14.85 1.10 -3.71
C HIS A 48 15.59 2.08 -4.63
N GLU A 49 14.93 2.58 -5.67
CA GLU A 49 15.54 3.46 -6.68
C GLU A 49 14.81 4.81 -6.71
N ASP A 50 15.56 5.91 -6.82
CA ASP A 50 15.02 7.28 -6.83
C ASP A 50 14.03 7.52 -5.67
N THR A 51 14.50 7.32 -4.43
CA THR A 51 13.65 7.33 -3.24
C THR A 51 12.99 8.70 -3.02
N GLY A 52 11.66 8.69 -2.90
CA GLY A 52 10.89 9.93 -2.80
C GLY A 52 9.39 9.71 -2.85
N PHE A 53 8.64 10.73 -2.46
CA PHE A 53 7.22 10.83 -2.75
C PHE A 53 7.06 11.20 -4.22
N VAL A 54 6.34 10.37 -4.97
CA VAL A 54 6.21 10.49 -6.43
C VAL A 54 4.79 10.82 -6.88
N GLY A 55 3.85 10.87 -5.95
CA GLY A 55 2.47 11.21 -6.21
C GLY A 55 1.60 11.09 -4.97
N GLU A 56 0.34 11.44 -5.12
CA GLU A 56 -0.70 11.24 -4.11
C GLU A 56 -2.02 10.79 -4.73
N ALA A 57 -2.88 10.22 -3.91
CA ALA A 57 -4.25 9.86 -4.23
C ALA A 57 -5.12 10.12 -2.99
N LYS A 58 -6.43 10.04 -3.17
CA LYS A 58 -7.39 9.99 -2.07
C LYS A 58 -7.80 8.56 -1.79
N ILE A 59 -7.99 8.25 -0.53
CA ILE A 59 -8.54 6.96 -0.10
C ILE A 59 -10.04 7.00 -0.34
N LYS A 60 -10.53 6.16 -1.25
CA LYS A 60 -11.95 5.98 -1.50
C LYS A 60 -12.58 5.04 -0.48
N ARG A 61 -11.94 3.88 -0.27
CA ARG A 61 -12.44 2.82 0.61
C ARG A 61 -11.29 2.02 1.19
N ILE A 62 -11.47 1.52 2.41
CA ILE A 62 -10.59 0.56 3.04
C ILE A 62 -11.39 -0.71 3.33
N LEU A 63 -10.86 -1.87 2.96
CA LEU A 63 -11.40 -3.19 3.29
C LEU A 63 -10.36 -4.04 3.99
N LEU A 64 -10.79 -4.86 4.94
CA LEU A 64 -9.96 -5.85 5.59
C LEU A 64 -10.46 -7.23 5.21
N VAL A 65 -9.56 -8.09 4.75
CA VAL A 65 -9.87 -9.45 4.34
C VAL A 65 -8.85 -10.43 4.91
N GLU A 66 -9.27 -11.65 5.21
CA GLU A 66 -8.34 -12.71 5.61
C GLU A 66 -7.61 -13.32 4.40
N ASN A 67 -8.32 -13.47 3.28
CA ASN A 67 -7.79 -14.06 2.06
C ASN A 67 -7.70 -13.01 0.94
N PRO A 68 -6.49 -12.50 0.63
CA PRO A 68 -6.34 -11.47 -0.39
C PRO A 68 -6.45 -12.03 -1.82
N MET A 69 -6.44 -13.36 -2.01
CA MET A 69 -6.61 -13.94 -3.35
C MET A 69 -8.02 -13.74 -3.90
N MET A 70 -9.04 -13.68 -3.04
CA MET A 70 -10.44 -13.47 -3.47
C MET A 70 -10.65 -12.06 -4.04
N LEU A 71 -9.75 -11.12 -3.73
CA LEU A 71 -9.82 -9.76 -4.25
C LEU A 71 -9.64 -9.70 -5.76
N TYR A 72 -8.95 -10.68 -6.36
CA TYR A 72 -8.83 -10.74 -7.82
C TYR A 72 -10.15 -11.10 -8.51
N GLU A 73 -11.09 -11.74 -7.81
CA GLU A 73 -12.42 -12.02 -8.37
C GLU A 73 -13.28 -10.75 -8.39
N THR A 74 -13.06 -9.81 -7.46
CA THR A 74 -13.81 -8.55 -7.36
C THR A 74 -13.16 -7.40 -8.11
N TYR A 75 -11.85 -7.22 -7.94
CA TYR A 75 -11.10 -6.08 -8.45
C TYR A 75 -10.28 -6.42 -9.70
N GLY A 76 -9.97 -7.70 -9.93
CA GLY A 76 -9.26 -8.18 -11.11
C GLY A 76 -8.03 -7.33 -11.46
N ASP A 77 -8.07 -6.74 -12.64
CA ASP A 77 -7.03 -5.87 -13.18
C ASP A 77 -6.96 -4.47 -12.54
N ARG A 78 -7.76 -4.11 -11.55
CA ARG A 78 -7.55 -2.83 -10.83
C ARG A 78 -6.45 -2.93 -9.78
N ILE A 79 -6.10 -4.15 -9.37
CA ILE A 79 -5.06 -4.43 -8.38
C ILE A 79 -3.68 -4.14 -8.98
N PHE A 80 -2.85 -3.43 -8.22
CA PHE A 80 -1.50 -3.07 -8.66
C PHE A 80 -0.55 -4.28 -8.78
N LEU A 81 -0.73 -5.32 -7.97
CA LEU A 81 -0.03 -6.60 -8.07
C LEU A 81 -0.82 -7.58 -8.93
N LYS A 82 -0.10 -8.43 -9.68
CA LYS A 82 -0.68 -9.60 -10.34
C LYS A 82 -0.90 -10.71 -9.31
N LYS A 83 -1.81 -11.63 -9.63
CA LYS A 83 -2.12 -12.81 -8.79
C LYS A 83 -0.88 -13.63 -8.44
N GLU A 84 0.02 -13.81 -9.40
CA GLU A 84 1.27 -14.54 -9.23
C GLU A 84 2.24 -13.81 -8.30
N GLU A 85 2.43 -12.49 -8.51
CA GLU A 85 3.28 -11.64 -7.68
C GLU A 85 2.78 -11.60 -6.23
N LEU A 86 1.45 -11.55 -6.02
CA LEU A 86 0.89 -11.62 -4.68
C LEU A 86 1.11 -13.00 -4.05
N LYS A 87 0.96 -14.09 -4.82
CA LYS A 87 1.21 -15.45 -4.33
C LYS A 87 2.67 -15.65 -3.92
N GLU A 88 3.60 -15.13 -4.70
CA GLU A 88 5.03 -15.12 -4.34
C GLU A 88 5.30 -14.26 -3.11
N TYR A 89 4.66 -13.09 -3.02
CA TYR A 89 4.78 -12.21 -1.86
C TYR A 89 4.27 -12.88 -0.58
N ILE A 90 3.13 -13.58 -0.62
CA ILE A 90 2.61 -14.37 0.51
C ILE A 90 3.59 -15.48 0.89
N LYS A 91 4.08 -16.26 -0.08
CA LYS A 91 5.06 -17.33 0.17
C LYS A 91 6.34 -16.80 0.80
N SER A 92 6.83 -15.66 0.32
CA SER A 92 7.99 -14.99 0.89
C SER A 92 7.69 -14.59 2.34
N GLN A 93 6.55 -13.94 2.62
CA GLN A 93 6.16 -13.61 4.00
C GLN A 93 6.11 -14.85 4.92
N GLU A 94 5.61 -15.99 4.45
CA GLU A 94 5.59 -17.24 5.22
C GLU A 94 6.98 -17.82 5.50
N ARG A 95 7.92 -17.71 4.54
CA ARG A 95 9.32 -18.14 4.73
C ARG A 95 10.03 -17.37 5.83
N TRP A 96 9.68 -16.09 5.99
CA TRP A 96 10.27 -15.20 6.99
C TRP A 96 9.48 -15.19 8.32
N LYS A 97 8.42 -15.99 8.45
CA LYS A 97 7.71 -16.16 9.74
C LYS A 97 8.53 -17.01 10.71
N SER A 98 8.82 -16.45 11.88
CA SER A 98 9.28 -17.25 13.03
C SER A 98 8.21 -18.29 13.43
N ARG A 99 8.63 -19.43 14.01
CA ARG A 99 7.75 -20.53 14.46
C ARG A 99 6.55 -20.06 15.31
N LYS A 100 6.70 -18.93 16.02
CA LYS A 100 5.67 -18.32 16.90
C LYS A 100 4.57 -17.55 16.15
N ASP A 101 4.79 -17.17 14.88
CA ASP A 101 3.89 -16.32 14.07
C ASP A 101 3.06 -17.12 13.04
N LYS A 102 3.25 -18.45 12.97
CA LYS A 102 2.54 -19.34 12.05
C LYS A 102 1.04 -19.47 12.37
N SER A 103 0.63 -19.27 13.63
CA SER A 103 -0.76 -19.48 14.07
C SER A 103 -1.69 -18.29 13.85
N LYS A 104 -1.18 -17.08 13.61
CA LYS A 104 -2.02 -15.90 13.34
C LYS A 104 -2.27 -15.74 11.85
N LYS A 105 -3.53 -15.87 11.44
CA LYS A 105 -4.01 -15.37 10.14
C LYS A 105 -3.77 -13.86 10.11
N LYS A 106 -2.90 -13.40 9.20
CA LYS A 106 -2.67 -11.96 9.01
C LYS A 106 -3.83 -11.41 8.20
N LEU A 107 -4.56 -10.45 8.76
CA LEU A 107 -5.49 -9.64 8.00
C LEU A 107 -4.71 -8.90 6.92
N TRP A 108 -5.32 -8.80 5.74
CA TRP A 108 -4.87 -8.00 4.63
C TRP A 108 -5.77 -6.79 4.51
N MET A 109 -5.18 -5.65 4.16
CA MET A 109 -5.92 -4.45 3.86
C MET A 109 -5.88 -4.17 2.37
N VAL A 110 -7.01 -3.69 1.89
CA VAL A 110 -7.23 -3.23 0.53
C VAL A 110 -7.63 -1.78 0.62
N ILE A 111 -6.99 -0.94 -0.17
CA ILE A 111 -7.29 0.47 -0.23
C ILE A 111 -7.63 0.78 -1.67
N GLU A 112 -8.89 1.15 -1.91
CA GLU A 112 -9.30 1.73 -3.18
C GLU A 112 -8.90 3.20 -3.19
N LEU A 113 -8.24 3.61 -4.26
CA LEU A 113 -7.73 4.95 -4.45
C LEU A 113 -8.52 5.66 -5.55
N GLU A 114 -8.66 6.97 -5.40
CA GLU A 114 -9.23 7.85 -6.42
C GLU A 114 -8.38 9.12 -6.54
N ASP A 115 -8.60 9.91 -7.59
CA ASP A 115 -7.83 11.14 -7.86
C ASP A 115 -6.30 10.90 -7.83
N ILE A 116 -5.82 9.82 -8.44
CA ILE A 116 -4.38 9.50 -8.48
C ILE A 116 -3.65 10.57 -9.29
N LYS A 117 -2.70 11.25 -8.66
CA LYS A 117 -1.86 12.31 -9.25
C LYS A 117 -0.39 11.96 -9.09
N LYS A 118 0.36 12.10 -10.18
CA LYS A 118 1.82 12.00 -10.19
C LYS A 118 2.43 13.38 -9.96
N TYR A 119 3.50 13.46 -9.19
CA TYR A 119 4.30 14.67 -9.06
C TYR A 119 5.28 14.78 -10.22
N ASP A 120 5.53 16.00 -10.71
CA ASP A 120 6.53 16.25 -11.75
C ASP A 120 7.94 15.83 -11.32
N LYS A 121 8.25 16.00 -10.02
CA LYS A 121 9.54 15.64 -9.44
C LYS A 121 9.35 14.86 -8.13
N PRO A 122 10.16 13.82 -7.88
CA PRO A 122 10.15 13.12 -6.60
C PRO A 122 10.52 14.04 -5.45
N ILE A 123 9.68 14.09 -4.41
CA ILE A 123 9.91 14.88 -3.21
C ILE A 123 10.61 14.00 -2.18
N LYS A 124 11.82 14.35 -1.73
CA LYS A 124 12.54 13.57 -0.72
C LYS A 124 11.81 13.64 0.63
N PRO A 125 11.60 12.50 1.32
CA PRO A 125 10.92 12.52 2.60
C PRO A 125 11.82 13.15 3.67
N LYS A 126 11.24 13.94 4.58
CA LYS A 126 11.97 14.53 5.71
C LYS A 126 12.49 13.48 6.70
N ARG A 127 11.87 12.29 6.72
CA ARG A 127 12.21 11.16 7.61
C ARG A 127 12.11 9.85 6.83
N PHE A 128 12.83 8.83 7.31
CA PHE A 128 12.76 7.49 6.73
C PHE A 128 11.35 6.90 6.81
N VAL A 129 10.85 6.35 5.69
CA VAL A 129 9.56 5.67 5.63
C VAL A 129 9.77 4.17 5.86
N PRO A 130 9.28 3.60 6.97
CA PRO A 130 9.49 2.19 7.29
C PRO A 130 8.68 1.28 6.37
N VAL A 131 9.10 0.01 6.27
CA VAL A 131 8.44 -1.03 5.45
C VAL A 131 6.95 -1.17 5.80
N GLY A 132 6.56 -0.93 7.06
CA GLY A 132 5.17 -0.97 7.51
C GLY A 132 4.29 0.18 7.01
N GLY A 133 4.88 1.24 6.44
CA GLY A 133 4.21 2.51 6.17
C GLY A 133 4.22 3.46 7.36
N GLN A 134 3.78 4.69 7.13
CA GLN A 134 3.78 5.75 8.13
C GLN A 134 2.57 6.66 7.93
N TYR A 135 1.98 7.10 9.04
CA TYR A 135 0.96 8.15 9.01
C TYR A 135 1.59 9.51 8.71
N LEU A 136 0.95 10.25 7.82
CA LEU A 136 1.26 11.64 7.56
C LEU A 136 0.45 12.52 8.50
N ARG A 137 1.13 13.50 9.08
CA ARG A 137 0.57 14.43 10.05
C ARG A 137 0.89 15.84 9.60
N GLU A 138 -0.04 16.76 9.81
CA GLU A 138 0.13 18.19 9.58
C GLU A 138 0.76 18.89 10.79
#